data_AF-A0A535HC50-F1
#
_entry.id   AF-A0A535HC50-F1
#
_cell.length_a   1.000
_cell.length_b   1.000
_cell.length_c   1.000
_cell.angle_alpha   90.00
_cell.angle_beta   90.00
_cell.angle_gamma   90.00
#
_symmetry.space_group_name_H-M   'P 1'
#
loop_
_entity.id
_entity.type
_entity.pdbx_description
1 polymer ?
#
loop_
_entity_poly.entity_id
_entity_poly.type
_entity_poly.pdbx_seq_one_letter_code
_entity_poly.pdbx_strand_id
1 'polypeptide(L)'
;QFLFAAQIIVYAGAVMVLFVFIIALMNPEADISFSPSGTEWIYGVVFGGIFAALLGALLFNRGLTGRPGPFTPAVIDAAGNVQAVGTALYTTFLLPVEVTSVLLLMAAVGAVYLAMRRIR
;
A
#
# COMPACT_ATOMS: atom_id res chain seq x y z
N GLN A 1 10.30 -13.10 -3.40
CA GLN A 1 9.20 -13.85 -4.06
C GLN A 1 7.85 -13.66 -3.38
N PHE A 2 7.73 -13.86 -2.06
CA PHE A 2 6.45 -13.73 -1.34
C PHE A 2 5.75 -12.37 -1.54
N LEU A 3 6.43 -11.26 -1.20
CA LEU A 3 5.86 -9.91 -1.35
C LEU A 3 5.45 -9.59 -2.78
N PHE A 4 6.22 -10.04 -3.76
CA PHE A 4 5.89 -9.86 -5.18
C PHE A 4 4.59 -10.57 -5.55
N ALA A 5 4.44 -11.84 -5.15
CA ALA A 5 3.20 -12.59 -5.37
C ALA A 5 2.02 -11.97 -4.62
N ALA A 6 2.22 -11.55 -3.36
CA ALA A 6 1.19 -10.89 -2.55
C ALA A 6 0.72 -9.58 -3.19
N GLN A 7 1.64 -8.78 -3.77
CA GLN A 7 1.31 -7.54 -4.48
C GLN A 7 0.40 -7.82 -5.67
N ILE A 8 0.70 -8.84 -6.47
CA ILE A 8 -0.13 -9.20 -7.62
C ILE A 8 -1.52 -9.67 -7.15
N ILE A 9 -1.60 -10.56 -6.16
CA ILE A 9 -2.86 -11.15 -5.72
C ILE A 9 -3.77 -10.09 -5.06
N VAL A 10 -3.22 -9.32 -4.11
CA VAL A 10 -4.03 -8.41 -3.28
C VAL A 10 -4.23 -7.07 -3.97
N TYR A 11 -3.13 -6.41 -4.36
CA TYR A 11 -3.23 -5.06 -4.89
C TYR A 11 -3.76 -5.07 -6.32
N ALA A 12 -3.07 -5.77 -7.23
CA ALA A 12 -3.50 -5.81 -8.63
C ALA A 12 -4.78 -6.65 -8.82
N GLY A 13 -4.90 -7.77 -8.11
CA GLY A 13 -5.99 -8.74 -8.30
C GLY A 13 -7.30 -8.37 -7.62
N ALA A 14 -7.27 -7.86 -6.39
CA ALA A 14 -8.49 -7.54 -5.65
C ALA A 14 -8.81 -6.04 -5.66
N VAL A 15 -7.85 -5.20 -5.22
CA VAL A 15 -8.10 -3.77 -5.02
C VAL A 15 -8.30 -3.07 -6.37
N MET A 16 -7.35 -3.18 -7.29
CA MET A 16 -7.42 -2.48 -8.58
C MET A 16 -8.63 -2.92 -9.41
N VAL A 17 -8.97 -4.22 -9.40
CA VAL A 17 -10.15 -4.73 -10.12
C VAL A 17 -11.45 -4.15 -9.55
N LEU A 18 -11.59 -4.06 -8.22
CA LEU A 18 -12.74 -3.42 -7.59
C LEU A 18 -12.84 -1.93 -7.97
N PHE A 19 -11.73 -1.19 -7.95
CA PHE A 19 -11.71 0.22 -8.35
C PHE A 19 -12.13 0.41 -9.81
N VAL A 20 -11.60 -0.40 -10.73
CA VAL A 20 -11.97 -0.35 -12.15
C VAL A 20 -13.45 -0.63 -12.33
N PHE A 21 -14.00 -1.63 -11.62
CA PHE A 21 -15.43 -1.93 -11.66
C PHE A 21 -16.28 -0.74 -11.17
N ILE A 22 -15.88 -0.10 -10.07
CA ILE A 22 -16.56 1.09 -9.53
C ILE A 22 -16.53 2.24 -10.53
N ILE A 23 -15.37 2.56 -11.11
CA ILE A 23 -15.23 3.64 -12.10
C ILE A 23 -16.07 3.35 -13.34
N ALA A 24 -16.06 2.11 -13.83
CA ALA A 24 -16.86 1.69 -14.98
C ALA A 24 -18.37 1.85 -14.72
N LEU A 25 -18.85 1.56 -13.50
CA LEU A 25 -20.25 1.73 -13.12
C LEU A 25 -20.64 3.19 -12.86
N MET A 26 -19.71 4.00 -12.37
CA MET A 26 -19.99 5.37 -11.94
C MET A 26 -19.95 6.37 -13.09
N ASN A 27 -19.47 5.96 -14.29
CA ASN A 27 -19.27 6.77 -15.49
C ASN A 27 -18.94 8.23 -15.16
N PRO A 28 -17.81 8.49 -14.49
CA PRO A 28 -17.48 9.83 -14.06
C PRO A 28 -17.36 10.73 -15.29
N GLU A 29 -18.19 11.78 -15.36
CA GLU A 29 -17.97 12.89 -16.27
C GLU A 29 -16.67 13.58 -15.81
N ALA A 30 -15.56 13.16 -16.42
CA ALA A 30 -14.28 13.75 -16.15
C ALA A 30 -14.27 15.11 -16.85
N ASP A 31 -14.55 16.17 -16.09
CA ASP A 31 -14.32 17.55 -16.53
C ASP A 31 -12.80 17.76 -16.52
N ILE A 32 -12.13 17.24 -17.56
CA ILE A 32 -10.67 17.26 -17.70
C ILE A 32 -10.20 18.65 -18.15
N SER A 33 -10.65 19.72 -17.47
CA SER A 33 -10.02 21.03 -17.62
C SER A 33 -8.78 21.08 -16.73
N PHE A 34 -7.70 20.41 -17.15
CA PHE A 34 -6.37 20.69 -16.63
C PHE A 34 -5.93 22.07 -17.14
N SER A 35 -6.46 23.12 -16.54
CA SER A 35 -5.83 24.43 -16.55
C SER A 35 -5.22 24.60 -15.17
N PRO A 36 -3.93 24.28 -14.97
CA PRO A 36 -3.28 24.57 -13.70
C PRO A 36 -3.43 26.07 -13.47
N SER A 37 -4.19 26.46 -12.45
CA SER A 37 -4.16 27.85 -12.01
C SER A 37 -2.72 28.12 -11.56
N GLY A 38 -2.18 29.30 -11.88
CA GLY A 38 -0.73 29.53 -11.86
C GLY A 38 -0.01 29.17 -10.54
N THR A 39 -0.73 29.16 -9.41
CA THR A 39 -0.20 28.80 -8.09
C THR A 39 0.02 27.29 -7.92
N GLU A 40 -0.76 26.43 -8.57
CA GLU A 40 -0.65 24.95 -8.49
C GLU A 40 0.68 24.45 -9.09
N TRP A 41 1.14 25.08 -10.17
CA TRP A 41 2.43 24.76 -10.78
C TRP A 41 3.60 25.08 -9.85
N ILE A 42 3.51 26.17 -9.09
CA ILE A 42 4.51 26.56 -8.10
C ILE A 42 4.61 25.50 -7.00
N TYR A 43 3.47 25.05 -6.45
CA TYR A 43 3.47 23.97 -5.47
C TYR A 43 4.04 22.67 -6.05
N GLY A 44 3.68 22.31 -7.29
CA GLY A 44 4.22 21.14 -7.97
C GLY A 44 5.75 21.18 -8.11
N VAL A 45 6.30 22.33 -8.50
CA VAL A 45 7.76 22.53 -8.61
C VAL A 45 8.44 22.51 -7.24
N VAL A 46 7.86 23.14 -6.23
CA VAL A 46 8.44 23.16 -4.87
C VAL A 46 8.44 21.75 -4.27
N PHE A 47 7.32 21.03 -4.26
CA PHE A 47 7.26 19.67 -3.73
C PHE A 47 8.09 18.70 -4.56
N GLY A 48 8.05 18.81 -5.90
CA GLY A 48 8.89 18.01 -6.78
C GLY A 48 10.39 18.25 -6.55
N GLY A 49 10.79 19.51 -6.37
CA GLY A 49 12.16 19.91 -6.06
C GLY A 49 12.62 19.40 -4.69
N ILE A 50 11.78 19.52 -3.65
CA ILE A 50 12.07 18.96 -2.32
C ILE A 50 12.22 17.44 -2.41
N PHE A 51 11.31 16.75 -3.10
CA PHE A 51 11.37 15.30 -3.26
C PHE A 51 12.64 14.87 -4.02
N ALA A 52 12.98 15.55 -5.12
CA ALA A 52 14.20 15.29 -5.88
C ALA A 52 15.46 15.57 -5.06
N ALA A 53 15.48 16.64 -4.25
CA ALA A 53 16.59 16.95 -3.36
C ALA A 53 16.76 15.89 -2.26
N LEU A 54 15.65 15.41 -1.67
CA LEU A 54 15.66 14.32 -0.70
C LEU A 54 16.14 13.01 -1.30
N LEU A 55 15.67 12.66 -2.51
CA LEU A 55 16.16 11.49 -3.25
C LEU A 55 17.64 11.62 -3.60
N GLY A 56 18.07 12.79 -4.05
CA GLY A 56 19.48 13.08 -4.29
C GLY A 56 20.30 12.88 -3.03
N ALA A 57 19.90 13.51 -1.92
CA ALA A 57 20.57 13.35 -0.63
C ALA A 57 20.63 11.88 -0.18
N LEU A 58 19.57 11.10 -0.37
CA LEU A 58 19.54 9.67 -0.07
C LEU A 58 20.52 8.86 -0.94
N LEU A 59 20.55 9.12 -2.25
CA LEU A 59 21.40 8.40 -3.21
C LEU A 59 22.88 8.77 -3.07
N PHE A 60 23.20 10.02 -2.74
CA PHE A 60 24.57 10.49 -2.55
C PHE A 60 25.13 10.21 -1.15
N ASN A 61 24.26 10.03 -0.15
CA ASN A 61 24.69 9.66 1.20
C ASN A 61 24.93 8.14 1.31
N ARG A 62 26.17 7.71 1.06
CA ARG A 62 26.61 6.31 1.19
C ARG A 62 26.63 5.78 2.63
N GLY A 63 26.39 6.64 3.63
CA GLY A 63 26.41 6.29 5.05
C GLY A 63 25.07 5.78 5.61
N LEU A 64 23.99 5.82 4.83
CA LEU A 64 22.66 5.34 5.24
C LEU A 64 22.55 3.83 5.06
N THR A 65 23.42 3.06 5.71
CA THR A 65 23.18 1.64 5.88
C THR A 65 22.10 1.49 6.95
N GLY A 66 20.90 1.11 6.54
CA GLY A 66 19.81 0.82 7.46
C GLY A 66 20.25 -0.15 8.54
N ARG A 67 19.73 0.04 9.76
CA ARG A 67 20.05 -0.83 10.89
C ARG A 67 19.66 -2.26 10.53
N PRO A 68 20.57 -3.25 10.59
CA PRO A 68 20.26 -4.61 10.22
C PRO A 68 19.08 -5.12 11.05
N GLY A 69 18.10 -5.72 10.38
CA GLY A 69 16.98 -6.38 11.07
C GLY A 69 17.47 -7.58 11.88
N PRO A 70 16.62 -8.11 12.78
CA PRO A 70 16.98 -9.24 13.65
C PRO A 70 17.20 -10.55 12.88
N PHE A 71 16.81 -10.61 11.60
CA PHE A 71 16.97 -11.79 10.74
C PHE A 71 18.16 -11.61 9.81
N THR A 72 19.11 -12.54 9.87
CA THR A 72 20.23 -12.58 8.93
C THR A 72 19.79 -13.21 7.61
N PRO A 73 20.43 -12.86 6.48
CA PRO A 73 20.13 -13.46 5.17
C PRO A 73 20.16 -15.00 5.19
N ALA A 74 21.08 -15.59 5.97
CA ALA A 74 21.20 -17.04 6.13
C ALA A 74 19.97 -17.71 6.77
N VAL A 75 19.28 -17.03 7.70
CA VAL A 75 18.06 -17.56 8.33
C VAL A 75 16.87 -17.49 7.36
N ILE A 76 16.82 -16.44 6.53
CA ILE A 76 15.77 -16.25 5.52
C ILE A 76 15.90 -17.29 4.39
N ASP A 77 17.13 -17.59 3.98
CA ASP A 77 17.41 -18.61 2.95
C ASP A 77 17.14 -20.04 3.45
N ALA A 78 17.35 -20.33 4.74
CA ALA A 78 17.11 -21.65 5.33
C ALA A 78 15.63 -21.94 5.66
N ALA A 79 14.90 -20.95 6.19
CA ALA A 79 13.49 -21.12 6.58
C ALA A 79 12.50 -20.75 5.46
N GLY A 80 12.93 -19.99 4.46
CA GLY A 80 12.06 -19.44 3.42
C GLY A 80 11.34 -18.15 3.85
N ASN A 81 11.25 -17.20 2.91
CA ASN A 81 10.74 -15.84 3.15
C ASN A 81 9.31 -15.82 3.72
N VAL A 82 8.42 -16.72 3.28
CA VAL A 82 7.03 -16.80 3.78
C VAL A 82 6.99 -17.22 5.24
N GLN A 83 7.75 -18.26 5.61
CA GLN A 83 7.77 -18.80 6.96
C GLN A 83 8.35 -17.78 7.94
N ALA A 84 9.45 -17.11 7.58
CA ALA A 84 10.06 -16.08 8.42
C ALA A 84 9.09 -14.92 8.71
N VAL A 85 8.37 -14.43 7.70
CA VAL A 85 7.36 -13.38 7.86
C VAL A 85 6.20 -13.88 8.71
N GLY A 86 5.69 -15.08 8.44
CA GLY A 86 4.60 -15.69 9.23
C GLY A 86 4.96 -15.85 10.70
N THR A 87 6.16 -16.36 11.00
CA THR A 87 6.65 -16.49 12.38
C THR A 87 6.73 -15.13 13.07
N ALA A 88 7.31 -14.11 12.43
CA ALA A 88 7.39 -12.77 13.01
C ALA A 88 5.99 -12.17 13.29
N LEU A 89 5.04 -12.34 12.36
CA LEU A 89 3.66 -11.85 12.50
C LEU A 89 2.92 -12.50 13.67
N TYR A 90 3.01 -13.82 13.82
CA TYR A 90 2.26 -14.54 14.84
C TYR A 90 2.97 -14.66 16.20
N THR A 91 4.21 -14.18 16.32
CA THR A 91 4.95 -14.21 17.61
C THR A 91 5.27 -12.82 18.13
N THR A 92 5.91 -11.97 17.31
CA THR A 92 6.37 -10.64 17.73
C THR A 92 5.31 -9.57 17.44
N PHE A 93 4.60 -9.70 16.33
CA PHE A 93 3.61 -8.71 15.87
C PHE A 93 2.17 -9.23 15.95
N LEU A 94 1.85 -9.98 17.01
CA LEU A 94 0.53 -10.58 17.20
C LEU A 94 -0.58 -9.53 17.28
N LEU A 95 -0.37 -8.44 18.03
CA LEU A 95 -1.36 -7.37 18.18
C LEU A 95 -1.76 -6.73 16.84
N PRO A 96 -0.82 -6.29 15.97
CA PRO A 96 -1.17 -5.83 14.63
C PRO A 96 -1.99 -6.81 13.79
N VAL A 97 -1.71 -8.12 13.88
CA VAL A 97 -2.47 -9.15 13.15
C VAL A 97 -3.91 -9.22 13.66
N GLU A 98 -4.10 -9.17 14.97
CA GLU A 98 -5.43 -9.19 15.60
C GLU A 98 -6.25 -7.93 15.26
N VAL A 99 -5.63 -6.75 15.30
CA VAL A 99 -6.30 -5.51 14.85
C VAL A 99 -6.70 -5.61 13.38
N THR A 100 -5.83 -6.18 12.54
CA THR A 100 -6.12 -6.35 11.11
C THR A 100 -7.25 -7.34 10.87
N SER A 101 -7.36 -8.42 11.66
CA SER A 101 -8.46 -9.39 11.52
C SER A 101 -9.81 -8.77 11.87
N VAL A 102 -9.87 -7.95 12.94
CA VAL A 102 -11.06 -7.17 13.29
C VAL A 102 -11.38 -6.15 12.21
N LEU A 103 -10.38 -5.47 11.64
CA LEU A 103 -10.58 -4.53 10.53
C LEU A 103 -11.17 -5.21 9.29
N LEU A 104 -10.69 -6.41 8.94
CA LEU A 104 -11.24 -7.20 7.83
C LEU A 104 -12.68 -7.64 8.10
N LEU A 105 -12.98 -8.05 9.34
CA LEU A 105 -14.34 -8.36 9.77
C LEU A 105 -15.27 -7.15 9.63
N MET A 106 -14.83 -5.98 10.11
CA MET A 106 -15.57 -4.72 9.98
C MET A 106 -15.80 -4.35 8.51
N ALA A 107 -14.80 -4.53 7.64
CA ALA A 107 -14.92 -4.28 6.21
C ALA A 107 -15.97 -5.19 5.55
N ALA A 108 -15.97 -6.49 5.87
CA ALA A 108 -16.95 -7.45 5.35
C ALA A 108 -18.37 -7.12 5.81
N VAL A 109 -18.56 -6.87 7.11
CA VAL A 109 -19.87 -6.47 7.68
C VAL A 109 -20.33 -5.14 7.07
N GLY A 110 -19.44 -4.17 6.96
CA GLY A 110 -19.73 -2.86 6.36
C GLY A 110 -20.16 -2.96 4.90
N ALA A 111 -19.48 -3.77 4.10
CA ALA A 111 -19.83 -4.00 2.70
C ALA A 111 -21.24 -4.61 2.57
N VAL A 112 -21.56 -5.63 3.38
CA VAL A 112 -22.87 -6.29 3.36
C VAL A 112 -23.97 -5.34 3.84
N TYR A 113 -23.74 -4.59 4.91
CA TYR A 113 -24.69 -3.60 5.43
C TYR A 113 -25.01 -2.51 4.39
N LEU A 114 -23.99 -1.96 3.73
CA LEU A 114 -24.17 -0.93 2.69
C LEU A 114 -24.90 -1.48 1.46
N ALA A 115 -24.59 -2.71 1.04
CA ALA A 115 -25.27 -3.35 -0.09
C ALA A 115 -26.76 -3.56 0.19
N MET A 116 -27.13 -4.01 1.40
CA MET A 116 -28.53 -4.23 1.78
C MET A 116 -29.34 -2.93 1.87
N ARG A 117 -28.72 -1.81 2.27
CA ARG A 117 -29.41 -0.52 2.37
C ARG A 117 -29.87 0.02 1.00
N ARG A 118 -29.23 -0.38 -0.11
CA ARG A 118 -29.65 0.03 -1.46
C ARG A 118 -30.80 -0.78 -2.05
N ILE A 119 -31.14 -1.93 -1.45
CA ILE A 119 -32.17 -2.85 -1.96
C ILE A 119 -33.56 -2.51 -1.38
N ARG A 120 -33.61 -1.70 -0.32
CA ARG A 120 -34.84 -1.24 0.33
C ARG A 120 -35.14 0.21 -0.04
#